data_AF-A0A6L8T853-F1
#
_entry.id   AF-A0A6L8T853-F1
#
_cell.length_a   1.000
_cell.length_b   1.000
_cell.length_c   1.000
_cell.angle_alpha   90.00
_cell.angle_beta   90.00
_cell.angle_gamma   90.00
#
_symmetry.space_group_name_H-M   'P 1'
#
loop_
_entity.id
_entity.type
_entity.pdbx_description
1 polymer ?
#
loop_
_entity_poly.entity_id
_entity_poly.type
_entity_poly.pdbx_seq_one_letter_code
_entity_poly.pdbx_strand_id
1 'polypeptide(L)'
;MIEYEKDYFETKLDNGNTLAIEDFLDGAIDIFEIPFEYRTEEMYERLRGYFSSVKGTEDDFVEVNRALFERQMLNDIVKCAQSKEDLDPKYPSPDLKKRCEAIKQVYEKHMEGRCCRC
;
A
#
# COMPACT_ATOMS: atom_id res chain seq x y z
N MET A 1 -7.78 21.94 8.01
CA MET A 1 -8.01 20.50 7.80
C MET A 1 -6.74 19.85 7.24
N ILE A 2 -5.56 20.15 7.82
CA ILE A 2 -4.23 19.82 7.24
C ILE A 2 -3.37 19.01 8.21
N GLU A 3 -3.50 19.22 9.52
CA GLU A 3 -2.73 18.47 10.53
C GLU A 3 -3.25 17.04 10.71
N TYR A 4 -4.56 16.83 10.85
CA TYR A 4 -5.13 15.49 11.05
C TYR A 4 -4.85 14.52 9.90
N GLU A 5 -4.96 15.00 8.65
CA GLU A 5 -4.68 14.17 7.46
C GLU A 5 -3.21 13.75 7.42
N LYS A 6 -2.31 14.69 7.74
CA LYS A 6 -0.87 14.41 7.79
C LYS A 6 -0.52 13.46 8.93
N ASP A 7 -1.10 13.65 10.11
CA ASP A 7 -0.88 12.76 11.25
C ASP A 7 -1.40 11.34 10.98
N TYR A 8 -2.52 11.23 10.27
CA TYR A 8 -3.13 9.94 9.99
C TYR A 8 -2.36 9.14 8.91
N PHE A 9 -1.96 9.80 7.82
CA PHE A 9 -1.35 9.14 6.67
C PHE A 9 0.17 9.18 6.61
N GLU A 10 0.83 10.10 7.31
CA GLU A 10 2.28 10.32 7.19
C GLU A 10 3.04 10.14 8.51
N THR A 11 2.48 10.59 9.64
CA THR A 11 3.16 10.52 10.94
C THR A 11 3.32 9.06 11.37
N LYS A 12 4.56 8.68 11.67
CA LYS A 12 4.93 7.32 12.06
C LYS A 12 4.78 7.14 13.56
N LEU A 13 4.18 6.02 13.94
CA LEU A 13 4.16 5.49 15.30
C LEU A 13 5.51 4.85 15.63
N ASP A 14 5.70 4.45 16.89
CA ASP A 14 6.94 3.83 17.38
C ASP A 14 7.29 2.51 16.66
N ASN A 15 6.29 1.82 16.12
CA ASN A 15 6.47 0.60 15.30
C ASN A 15 6.80 0.90 13.82
N GLY A 16 6.87 2.18 13.45
CA GLY A 16 7.15 2.67 12.10
C GLY A 16 5.98 2.55 11.13
N ASN A 17 4.79 2.17 11.58
CA ASN A 17 3.56 2.27 10.78
C ASN A 17 2.92 3.64 10.94
N THR A 18 2.06 4.03 10.03
CA THR A 18 1.17 5.19 10.20
C THR A 18 -0.16 4.72 10.78
N LEU A 19 -0.99 5.63 11.31
CA LEU A 19 -2.32 5.26 11.82
C LEU A 19 -3.17 4.58 10.76
N ALA A 20 -3.13 5.06 9.51
CA ALA A 20 -3.82 4.41 8.39
C ALA A 20 -3.34 2.98 8.13
N ILE A 21 -2.06 2.67 8.36
CA ILE A 21 -1.56 1.29 8.24
C ILE A 21 -2.09 0.44 9.39
N GLU A 22 -2.09 0.92 10.63
CA GLU A 22 -2.67 0.18 11.76
C GLU A 22 -4.16 -0.12 11.55
N ASP A 23 -4.95 0.90 11.16
CA ASP A 23 -6.39 0.73 10.93
C ASP A 23 -6.67 -0.27 9.78
N PHE A 24 -5.82 -0.31 8.75
CA PHE A 24 -5.91 -1.33 7.71
C PHE A 24 -5.60 -2.73 8.26
N LEU A 25 -4.54 -2.86 9.07
CA LEU A 25 -4.14 -4.15 9.65
C LEU A 25 -5.17 -4.69 10.65
N ASP A 26 -5.87 -3.81 11.35
CA ASP A 26 -6.98 -4.12 12.26
C ASP A 26 -8.31 -4.38 11.52
N GLY A 27 -8.35 -4.16 10.20
CA GLY A 27 -9.57 -4.30 9.40
C GLY A 27 -10.61 -3.22 9.62
N ALA A 28 -10.22 -2.09 10.23
CA ALA A 28 -11.08 -0.93 10.45
C ALA A 28 -11.30 -0.13 9.15
N ILE A 29 -10.34 -0.19 8.22
CA ILE A 29 -10.45 0.41 6.88
C ILE A 29 -9.96 -0.53 5.78
N ASP A 30 -10.46 -0.34 4.57
CA ASP A 30 -9.99 -0.98 3.35
C ASP A 30 -8.90 -0.14 2.65
N ILE A 31 -8.08 -0.79 1.82
CA ILE A 31 -7.02 -0.13 1.04
C ILE A 31 -7.53 0.98 0.10
N PHE A 32 -8.79 0.91 -0.30
CA PHE A 32 -9.42 1.90 -1.19
C PHE A 32 -9.79 3.20 -0.46
N GLU A 33 -9.93 3.16 0.87
CA GLU A 33 -10.25 4.31 1.71
C GLU A 33 -9.03 5.22 1.92
N ILE A 34 -7.83 4.69 1.75
CA ILE A 34 -6.58 5.46 1.78
C ILE A 34 -6.41 6.19 0.45
N PRO A 35 -6.32 7.53 0.39
CA PRO A 35 -6.26 8.26 -0.87
C PRO A 35 -5.04 7.91 -1.72
N PHE A 36 -5.16 8.07 -3.04
CA PHE A 36 -4.09 7.73 -3.98
C PHE A 36 -2.79 8.47 -3.66
N GLU A 37 -2.87 9.70 -3.18
CA GLU A 37 -1.73 10.55 -2.90
C GLU A 37 -0.86 10.00 -1.75
N TYR A 38 -1.44 9.14 -0.90
CA TYR A 38 -0.79 8.55 0.28
C TYR A 38 -0.41 7.07 0.13
N ARG A 39 -0.83 6.37 -0.93
CA ARG A 39 -0.50 4.95 -1.17
C ARG A 39 0.92 4.74 -1.71
N THR A 40 1.93 5.00 -0.88
CA THR A 40 3.35 4.99 -1.26
C THR A 40 3.92 3.58 -1.42
N GLU A 41 5.13 3.48 -2.01
CA GLU A 41 5.92 2.25 -2.00
C GLU A 41 6.11 1.70 -0.59
N GLU A 42 6.48 2.56 0.37
CA GLU A 42 6.73 2.15 1.75
C GLU A 42 5.50 1.48 2.37
N MET A 43 4.32 2.03 2.13
CA MET A 43 3.07 1.44 2.58
C MET A 43 2.85 0.06 1.97
N TYR A 44 3.03 -0.08 0.65
CA TYR A 44 2.89 -1.37 -0.02
C TYR A 44 3.93 -2.41 0.47
N GLU A 45 5.17 -1.99 0.75
CA GLU A 45 6.22 -2.82 1.35
C GLU A 45 5.82 -3.34 2.75
N ARG A 46 5.25 -2.47 3.60
CA ARG A 46 4.76 -2.83 4.94
C ARG A 46 3.64 -3.87 4.86
N LEU A 47 2.63 -3.61 4.05
CA LEU A 47 1.50 -4.52 3.85
C LEU A 47 1.94 -5.86 3.24
N ARG A 48 2.88 -5.84 2.29
CA ARG A 48 3.48 -7.08 1.76
C ARG A 48 4.14 -7.89 2.88
N GLY A 49 4.87 -7.23 3.78
CA GLY A 49 5.49 -7.85 4.95
C GLY A 49 4.46 -8.56 5.83
N TYR A 50 3.36 -7.88 6.16
CA TYR A 50 2.23 -8.47 6.90
C TYR A 50 1.65 -9.69 6.18
N PHE A 51 1.28 -9.55 4.91
CA PHE A 51 0.71 -10.66 4.15
C PHE A 51 1.70 -11.83 3.95
N SER A 52 3.00 -11.60 4.05
CA SER A 52 4.02 -12.65 3.99
C SER A 52 4.19 -13.39 5.32
N SER A 53 4.00 -12.69 6.46
CA SER A 53 4.18 -13.22 7.81
C SER A 53 2.96 -14.01 8.30
N VAL A 54 1.75 -13.66 7.85
CA VAL A 54 0.54 -14.43 8.14
C VAL A 54 0.62 -15.79 7.42
N LYS A 55 0.74 -16.88 8.19
CA LYS A 55 0.75 -18.27 7.72
C LYS A 55 -0.58 -18.94 8.05
N GLY A 56 -1.36 -19.31 7.05
CA GLY A 56 -2.59 -20.10 7.22
C GLY A 56 -3.77 -19.58 6.40
N THR A 57 -4.56 -20.51 5.86
CA THR A 57 -5.71 -20.37 4.97
C THR A 57 -7.05 -20.41 5.72
N GLU A 58 -7.10 -19.95 6.97
CA GLU A 58 -8.28 -20.14 7.83
C GLU A 58 -9.09 -18.87 8.08
N ASP A 59 -8.70 -17.74 7.46
CA ASP A 59 -9.46 -16.50 7.57
C ASP A 59 -9.71 -15.92 6.18
N ASP A 60 -10.96 -16.07 5.70
CA ASP A 60 -11.45 -15.50 4.45
C ASP A 60 -11.12 -13.99 4.37
N PHE A 61 -11.08 -13.32 5.52
CA PHE A 61 -10.68 -11.93 5.64
C PHE A 61 -9.28 -11.66 5.08
N VAL A 62 -8.29 -12.52 5.38
CA VAL A 62 -6.90 -12.34 4.95
C VAL A 62 -6.75 -12.59 3.45
N GLU A 63 -7.43 -13.60 2.89
CA GLU A 63 -7.40 -13.87 1.45
C GLU A 63 -8.07 -12.76 0.64
N VAL A 64 -9.24 -12.29 1.09
CA VAL A 64 -9.96 -11.17 0.47
C VAL A 64 -9.08 -9.91 0.51
N ASN A 65 -8.56 -9.53 1.67
CA ASN A 65 -7.72 -8.34 1.80
C ASN A 65 -6.45 -8.41 0.97
N ARG A 66 -5.83 -9.60 0.85
CA ARG A 66 -4.68 -9.81 -0.03
C ARG A 66 -5.04 -9.59 -1.50
N ALA A 67 -6.18 -10.11 -1.95
CA ALA A 67 -6.63 -9.90 -3.33
C ALA A 67 -6.95 -8.42 -3.61
N LEU A 68 -7.56 -7.72 -2.65
CA LEU A 68 -7.82 -6.28 -2.74
C LEU A 68 -6.52 -5.47 -2.80
N PHE A 69 -5.55 -5.81 -1.94
CA PHE A 69 -4.21 -5.23 -1.93
C PHE A 69 -3.50 -5.38 -3.29
N GLU A 70 -3.50 -6.58 -3.87
CA GLU A 70 -2.88 -6.86 -5.17
C GLU A 70 -3.54 -6.07 -6.30
N ARG A 71 -4.88 -6.06 -6.32
CA ARG A 71 -5.64 -5.29 -7.29
C ARG A 71 -5.36 -3.80 -7.18
N GLN A 72 -5.22 -3.28 -5.95
CA GLN A 72 -4.98 -1.86 -5.72
C GLN A 72 -3.57 -1.44 -6.16
N MET A 73 -2.55 -2.27 -5.95
CA MET A 73 -1.20 -2.02 -6.51
C MET A 73 -1.25 -1.90 -8.04
N LEU A 74 -1.91 -2.85 -8.72
CA LEU A 74 -2.04 -2.81 -10.18
C LEU A 74 -2.78 -1.56 -10.67
N ASN A 75 -3.86 -1.19 -10.00
CA ASN A 75 -4.60 0.04 -10.30
C ASN A 75 -3.73 1.28 -10.15
N ASP A 76 -2.95 1.37 -9.06
CA ASP A 76 -2.07 2.50 -8.82
C ASP A 76 -0.90 2.55 -9.83
N ILE A 77 -0.35 1.41 -10.23
CA ILE A 77 0.65 1.32 -11.31
C ILE A 77 0.08 1.89 -12.62
N VAL A 78 -1.14 1.48 -13.00
CA VAL A 78 -1.82 1.98 -14.19
C VAL A 78 -2.10 3.48 -14.08
N LYS A 79 -2.60 3.93 -12.93
CA LYS A 79 -2.90 5.35 -12.68
C LYS A 79 -1.64 6.20 -12.79
N CYS A 80 -0.54 5.81 -12.15
CA CYS A 80 0.75 6.50 -12.28
C CYS A 80 1.22 6.57 -13.74
N ALA A 81 1.06 5.48 -14.51
CA ALA A 81 1.49 5.44 -15.91
C ALA A 81 0.62 6.28 -16.86
N GLN A 82 -0.65 6.50 -16.52
CA GLN A 82 -1.59 7.28 -17.32
C GLN A 82 -1.62 8.77 -16.97
N SER A 83 -1.18 9.13 -15.75
CA SER A 83 -1.09 10.52 -15.31
C SER A 83 -0.12 11.32 -16.19
N LYS A 84 -0.57 12.51 -16.60
CA LYS A 84 0.23 13.46 -17.39
C LYS A 84 1.03 14.43 -16.52
N GLU A 85 0.66 14.53 -15.26
CA GLU A 85 1.21 15.47 -14.28
C GLU A 85 1.52 14.72 -12.99
N ASP A 86 2.60 15.12 -12.34
CA ASP A 86 2.98 14.65 -11.01
C ASP A 86 2.01 15.17 -9.94
N LEU A 87 2.02 14.57 -8.75
CA LEU A 87 1.22 15.08 -7.65
C LEU A 87 1.82 16.38 -7.09
N ASP A 88 0.99 17.11 -6.33
CA ASP A 88 1.46 18.24 -5.55
C ASP A 88 2.66 17.84 -4.66
N PRO A 89 3.76 18.62 -4.65
CA PRO A 89 4.95 18.33 -3.84
C PRO A 89 4.71 18.18 -2.34
N LYS A 90 3.55 18.63 -1.82
CA LYS A 90 3.16 18.40 -0.43
C LYS A 90 2.97 16.92 -0.09
N TYR A 91 2.73 16.07 -1.09
CA TYR A 91 2.48 14.65 -0.88
C TYR A 91 3.78 13.84 -0.81
N PRO A 92 3.80 12.67 -0.13
CA PRO A 92 5.03 11.95 0.16
C PRO A 92 5.78 11.37 -1.06
N SER A 93 5.09 11.14 -2.18
CA SER A 93 5.68 10.54 -3.39
C SER A 93 5.11 11.21 -4.65
N PRO A 94 5.53 12.47 -4.92
CA PRO A 94 4.89 13.26 -5.95
C PRO A 94 5.30 12.86 -7.38
N ASP A 95 6.55 12.39 -7.55
CA ASP A 95 7.09 11.88 -8.82
C ASP A 95 6.43 10.55 -9.19
N LEU A 96 5.43 10.61 -10.07
CA LEU A 96 4.59 9.46 -10.41
C LEU A 96 5.34 8.43 -11.26
N LYS A 97 6.35 8.85 -12.02
CA LYS A 97 7.17 7.92 -12.81
C LYS A 97 8.00 7.03 -11.88
N LYS A 98 8.74 7.62 -10.94
CA LYS A 98 9.51 6.85 -9.96
C LYS A 98 8.61 6.00 -9.08
N ARG A 99 7.48 6.57 -8.64
CA ARG A 99 6.50 5.84 -7.84
C ARG A 99 5.93 4.62 -8.58
N CYS A 100 5.65 4.74 -9.88
CA CYS A 100 5.23 3.61 -10.72
C CYS A 100 6.26 2.48 -10.73
N GLU A 101 7.53 2.81 -10.97
CA GLU A 101 8.63 1.85 -10.99
C GLU A 101 8.81 1.16 -9.63
N ALA A 102 8.71 1.92 -8.54
CA ALA A 102 8.80 1.40 -7.19
C ALA A 102 7.67 0.42 -6.86
N ILE A 103 6.40 0.78 -7.10
CA ILE A 103 5.26 -0.09 -6.81
C ILE A 103 5.32 -1.37 -7.66
N LYS A 104 5.80 -1.31 -8.92
CA LYS A 104 6.03 -2.50 -9.75
C LYS A 104 7.00 -3.48 -9.10
N GLN A 105 8.11 -2.99 -8.54
CA GLN A 105 9.08 -3.85 -7.85
C GLN A 105 8.47 -4.50 -6.60
N VAL A 106 7.64 -3.79 -5.84
CA VAL A 106 6.93 -4.36 -4.68
C VAL A 106 5.99 -5.48 -5.13
N TYR A 107 5.23 -5.25 -6.20
CA TYR A 107 4.33 -6.23 -6.79
C TYR A 107 5.07 -7.48 -7.25
N GLU A 108 6.16 -7.33 -8.01
CA GLU A 108 6.98 -8.45 -8.50
C GLU A 108 7.50 -9.32 -7.34
N LYS A 109 8.09 -8.70 -6.30
CA LYS A 109 8.53 -9.42 -5.09
C LYS A 109 7.39 -10.16 -4.40
N HIS A 110 6.21 -9.53 -4.31
CA HIS A 110 5.02 -10.15 -3.72
C HIS A 110 4.57 -11.39 -4.50
N MET A 111 4.64 -11.34 -5.83
CA MET A 111 4.31 -12.48 -6.69
C MET A 111 5.34 -13.61 -6.59
N GLU A 112 6.64 -13.30 -6.57
CA GLU A 112 7.71 -14.28 -6.43
C GLU A 112 7.59 -15.10 -5.14
N GLY A 113 7.26 -14.44 -4.03
CA GLY A 113 7.03 -15.08 -2.73
C GLY A 113 5.89 -16.11 -2.73
N ARG A 114 4.97 -16.06 -3.71
CA ARG A 114 3.90 -17.06 -3.87
C ARG A 114 4.34 -18.29 -4.65
N CYS A 115 5.23 -18.15 -5.62
CA CYS A 115 5.69 -19.26 -6.48
C CYS A 115 6.52 -20.30 -5.69
N CYS A 116 7.17 -19.91 -4.61
CA CYS A 116 7.96 -20.81 -3.76
C CYS A 116 7.14 -21.63 -2.73
N ARG A 117 5.80 -21.49 -2.71
CA ARG A 117 4.90 -22.25 -1.81
C ARG A 117 4.11 -23.35 -2.54
N CYS A 118 4.43 -23.66 -3.81
CA CYS A 118 3.85 -24.77 -4.59
C CYS A 118 4.62 -26.07 -4.37
#